data_AF-A0A6P0X9U6-F1
#
_entry.id   AF-A0A6P0X9U6-F1
#
_cell.length_a   1.000
_cell.length_b   1.000
_cell.length_c   1.000
_cell.angle_alpha   90.00
_cell.angle_beta   90.00
_cell.angle_gamma   90.00
#
_symmetry.space_group_name_H-M   'P 1'
#
loop_
_entity.id
_entity.type
_entity.pdbx_description
1 polymer ?
#
loop_
_entity_poly.entity_id
_entity_poly.type
_entity_poly.pdbx_seq_one_letter_code
_entity_poly.pdbx_strand_id
1 'polypeptide(L)'
;MTEQNDEKKASENQEQDILSTPLGRRAFLSGFGLGAGITAASFIVFGATRNQTTSIGISPESLSESSSLNGCPYILPTPEPFVSPSFCDPKEFPEVDDSVLSLNECNLTLPALPDEDSYTISVRLYNDLIPGQTFRRYPGEKIQFTLYNQLSPNVLPAGETCEELQHANKPACFNSTNMHFHGLHVSPKTNEVTGVSSDDVFVEVRPAENHQYCVALPEFHAPGTHWYHAHRHGSTAIQAANGMAGAIIIPEPPGERRLGVTDDNDKIWLIQEILDVSDGEAFYTTPGSSNPNNPKGQSGQFLVNGQYQPTLTIDNAHTLQRWRFINATGTPRGLMTLKLCKCTDTSDTSTDCGTLEDM
;
A
#
# COMPACT_ATOMS: atom_id res chain seq x y z
N MET A 1 -57.50 45.71 42.25
CA MET A 1 -57.51 44.74 41.14
C MET A 1 -56.13 44.81 40.49
N THR A 2 -55.03 44.31 41.08
CA THR A 2 -54.83 43.14 41.99
C THR A 2 -55.40 41.84 41.38
N GLU A 3 -54.71 40.70 41.44
CA GLU A 3 -53.71 40.21 42.41
C GLU A 3 -52.41 39.72 41.72
N GLN A 4 -51.20 40.06 42.18
CA GLN A 4 -50.29 39.40 43.17
C GLN A 4 -49.12 38.62 42.49
N ASN A 5 -47.84 38.99 42.70
CA ASN A 5 -46.85 38.52 43.73
C ASN A 5 -46.22 37.14 43.39
N ASP A 6 -45.01 36.70 43.78
CA ASP A 6 -43.75 37.24 44.39
C ASP A 6 -42.69 36.09 44.28
N GLU A 7 -41.35 36.19 44.39
CA GLU A 7 -40.30 37.23 44.27
C GLU A 7 -39.00 36.49 43.87
N LYS A 8 -37.88 37.17 43.62
CA LYS A 8 -36.54 36.58 43.50
C LYS A 8 -36.10 35.83 44.77
N LYS A 9 -35.34 34.73 44.59
CA LYS A 9 -33.92 34.65 45.00
C LYS A 9 -33.23 33.34 44.57
N ALA A 10 -31.90 33.36 44.65
CA ALA A 10 -31.05 32.18 44.58
C ALA A 10 -30.37 31.92 45.93
N SER A 11 -30.01 30.66 46.19
CA SER A 11 -28.98 30.23 47.15
C SER A 11 -28.55 28.80 46.84
N GLU A 12 -27.32 28.44 47.21
CA GLU A 12 -26.69 27.15 46.86
C GLU A 12 -27.17 25.93 47.68
N ASN A 13 -26.55 24.78 47.34
CA ASN A 13 -26.53 23.45 47.97
C ASN A 13 -27.44 22.39 47.31
N GLN A 14 -27.01 21.14 47.15
CA GLN A 14 -25.91 20.45 47.85
C GLN A 14 -25.13 19.45 46.96
N GLU A 15 -23.87 19.26 47.31
CA GLU A 15 -22.90 18.31 46.71
C GLU A 15 -23.22 16.84 47.06
N GLN A 16 -23.23 15.94 46.06
CA GLN A 16 -22.86 14.53 46.24
C GLN A 16 -22.11 14.00 45.01
N ASP A 17 -20.94 13.42 45.29
CA ASP A 17 -20.00 12.82 44.35
C ASP A 17 -20.31 11.32 44.15
N ILE A 18 -20.29 10.85 42.88
CA ILE A 18 -20.20 9.43 42.56
C ILE A 18 -19.11 9.23 41.48
N LEU A 19 -17.91 8.99 41.98
CA LEU A 19 -16.73 8.40 41.36
C LEU A 19 -16.89 7.79 39.95
N SER A 20 -16.15 8.41 39.02
CA SER A 20 -15.16 7.77 38.16
C SER A 20 -15.30 6.27 37.79
N THR A 21 -15.46 6.00 36.49
CA THR A 21 -14.83 4.83 35.84
C THR A 21 -14.10 5.27 34.56
N PRO A 22 -12.82 4.92 34.34
CA PRO A 22 -12.05 5.39 33.20
C PRO A 22 -12.36 4.57 31.93
N LEU A 23 -12.99 5.19 30.93
CA LEU A 23 -13.10 4.63 29.59
C LEU A 23 -11.72 4.67 28.88
N GLY A 24 -10.97 3.58 29.01
CA GLY A 24 -9.66 3.42 28.40
C GLY A 24 -9.70 3.41 26.86
N ARG A 25 -8.60 3.83 26.24
CA ARG A 25 -8.41 4.04 24.78
C ARG A 25 -8.65 2.81 23.86
N ARG A 26 -9.13 1.67 24.36
CA ARG A 26 -9.40 0.45 23.57
C ARG A 26 -10.87 0.28 23.14
N ALA A 27 -11.79 1.12 23.61
CA ALA A 27 -13.23 0.98 23.35
C ALA A 27 -13.75 1.63 22.05
N PHE A 28 -12.87 2.15 21.18
CA PHE A 28 -13.25 2.94 19.98
C PHE A 28 -12.83 2.28 18.65
N LEU A 29 -12.48 0.98 18.65
CA LEU A 29 -12.02 0.23 17.48
C LEU A 29 -12.79 -1.08 17.24
N SER A 30 -14.07 -1.12 17.64
CA SER A 30 -14.95 -2.30 17.46
C SER A 30 -16.33 -1.88 16.96
N GLY A 31 -16.53 -1.99 15.65
CA GLY A 31 -17.72 -1.57 14.90
C GLY A 31 -17.26 -0.85 13.62
N PHE A 32 -17.58 -1.32 12.42
CA PHE A 32 -18.65 -2.23 12.02
C PHE A 32 -18.17 -3.65 11.65
N GLY A 33 -19.04 -4.64 11.83
CA GLY A 33 -18.85 -6.00 11.30
C GLY A 33 -20.13 -6.83 11.41
N LEU A 34 -20.55 -7.44 10.29
CA LEU A 34 -21.62 -8.43 10.07
C LEU A 34 -21.74 -8.60 8.54
N GLY A 35 -21.80 -9.77 7.91
CA GLY A 35 -21.56 -11.18 8.30
C GLY A 35 -21.23 -11.94 6.99
N ALA A 36 -21.05 -13.26 6.89
CA ALA A 36 -21.07 -14.40 7.82
C ALA A 36 -19.93 -15.37 7.39
N GLY A 37 -19.55 -16.45 8.06
CA GLY A 37 -20.16 -17.18 9.16
C GLY A 37 -20.80 -18.50 8.70
N ILE A 38 -20.04 -19.61 8.68
CA ILE A 38 -20.50 -21.00 8.89
C ILE A 38 -19.29 -21.97 9.04
N THR A 39 -19.50 -22.98 9.89
CA THR A 39 -18.67 -24.12 10.33
C THR A 39 -17.39 -24.51 9.58
N ALA A 40 -16.33 -24.81 10.36
CA ALA A 40 -15.20 -25.63 9.92
C ALA A 40 -15.52 -27.14 9.92
N ALA A 41 -14.90 -27.89 9.01
CA ALA A 41 -14.81 -29.36 9.05
C ALA A 41 -13.48 -29.81 8.41
N SER A 42 -12.58 -30.40 9.20
CA SER A 42 -11.25 -30.82 8.73
C SER A 42 -11.32 -32.19 8.05
N PHE A 43 -10.76 -32.30 6.84
CA PHE A 43 -10.47 -33.59 6.21
C PHE A 43 -9.04 -33.61 5.66
N ILE A 44 -8.22 -34.50 6.21
CA ILE A 44 -6.88 -34.81 5.71
C ILE A 44 -7.01 -36.02 4.77
N VAL A 45 -6.48 -35.91 3.56
CA VAL A 45 -6.34 -37.04 2.63
C VAL A 45 -4.89 -37.12 2.17
N PHE A 46 -4.15 -38.12 2.66
CA PHE A 46 -2.82 -38.44 2.15
C PHE A 46 -2.96 -39.22 0.83
N GLY A 47 -2.42 -38.66 -0.25
CA GLY A 47 -2.28 -39.34 -1.55
C GLY A 47 -0.80 -39.40 -1.95
N ALA A 48 -0.14 -40.53 -1.73
CA ALA A 48 1.28 -40.70 -2.05
C ALA A 48 1.49 -41.51 -3.34
N THR A 49 2.12 -40.90 -4.34
CA THR A 49 2.67 -41.57 -5.53
C THR A 49 4.08 -41.06 -5.80
N ARG A 50 4.93 -41.91 -6.42
CA ARG A 50 6.39 -41.78 -6.36
C ARG A 50 7.02 -41.78 -7.76
N ASN A 51 7.96 -40.85 -7.96
CA ASN A 51 8.95 -40.68 -9.04
C ASN A 51 8.72 -41.41 -10.38
N GLN A 52 8.85 -40.65 -11.47
CA GLN A 52 9.86 -41.00 -12.49
C GLN A 52 10.60 -39.75 -12.96
N THR A 53 11.91 -39.88 -13.14
CA THR A 53 12.81 -38.76 -13.46
C THR A 53 13.27 -38.88 -14.91
N THR A 54 13.04 -37.85 -15.71
CA THR A 54 13.57 -37.74 -17.08
C THR A 54 14.21 -36.38 -17.28
N SER A 55 15.55 -36.33 -17.25
CA SER A 55 16.32 -35.13 -17.52
C SER A 55 16.26 -34.77 -19.02
N ILE A 56 15.62 -33.64 -19.34
CA ILE A 56 15.72 -33.01 -20.66
C ILE A 56 16.55 -31.75 -20.48
N GLY A 57 17.76 -31.72 -21.05
CA GLY A 57 18.61 -30.54 -21.02
C GLY A 57 18.09 -29.50 -22.01
N ILE A 58 17.85 -28.28 -21.53
CA ILE A 58 17.45 -27.12 -22.34
C ILE A 58 18.62 -26.12 -22.35
N SER A 59 18.92 -25.56 -23.52
CA SER A 59 20.00 -24.58 -23.70
C SER A 59 19.56 -23.19 -23.23
N PRO A 60 20.39 -22.43 -22.48
CA PRO A 60 20.01 -21.12 -21.95
C PRO A 60 20.13 -19.99 -23.00
N GLU A 61 19.32 -20.04 -24.07
CA GLU A 61 19.29 -19.02 -25.14
C GLU A 61 17.86 -18.64 -25.56
N SER A 62 17.04 -18.09 -24.64
CA SER A 62 15.84 -17.32 -24.99
C SER A 62 15.19 -16.50 -23.86
N LEU A 63 15.93 -16.11 -22.80
CA LEU A 63 15.44 -15.10 -21.86
C LEU A 63 15.45 -13.72 -22.54
N SER A 64 14.38 -13.42 -23.28
CA SER A 64 14.17 -12.12 -23.93
C SER A 64 14.07 -11.01 -22.90
N GLU A 65 14.77 -9.90 -23.14
CA GLU A 65 14.89 -8.77 -22.22
C GLU A 65 13.52 -8.19 -21.83
N SER A 66 13.01 -8.58 -20.66
CA SER A 66 11.94 -7.82 -19.99
C SER A 66 12.53 -6.48 -19.58
N SER A 67 12.13 -5.40 -20.25
CA SER A 67 12.60 -4.03 -19.98
C SER A 67 12.45 -3.72 -18.50
N SER A 68 13.58 -3.56 -17.80
CA SER A 68 13.62 -3.52 -16.35
C SER A 68 12.89 -2.29 -15.81
N LEU A 69 11.91 -2.51 -14.92
CA LEU A 69 11.14 -1.44 -14.26
C LEU A 69 11.99 -0.75 -13.18
N ASN A 70 12.92 0.06 -13.65
CA ASN A 70 13.61 1.16 -12.97
C ASN A 70 14.10 0.93 -11.52
N GLY A 71 14.99 -0.05 -11.35
CA GLY A 71 16.22 0.18 -10.58
C GLY A 71 16.17 0.14 -9.04
N CYS A 72 15.09 -0.35 -8.43
CA CYS A 72 15.29 -1.63 -7.76
C CYS A 72 15.23 -2.66 -8.88
N PRO A 73 16.29 -3.45 -9.16
CA PRO A 73 16.26 -4.35 -10.30
C PRO A 73 15.16 -5.40 -10.07
N TYR A 74 14.13 -5.38 -10.91
CA TYR A 74 13.06 -6.37 -10.89
C TYR A 74 13.61 -7.71 -11.39
N ILE A 75 14.28 -8.41 -10.48
CA ILE A 75 14.83 -9.74 -10.69
C ILE A 75 13.72 -10.71 -10.32
N LEU A 76 13.08 -11.29 -11.34
CA LEU A 76 12.38 -12.55 -11.20
C LEU A 76 13.35 -13.58 -10.62
N PRO A 77 12.95 -14.39 -9.62
CA PRO A 77 13.79 -15.50 -9.20
C PRO A 77 14.01 -16.42 -10.40
N THR A 78 15.26 -16.73 -10.72
CA THR A 78 15.58 -17.76 -11.70
C THR A 78 15.00 -19.09 -11.21
N PRO A 79 14.26 -19.88 -12.01
CA PRO A 79 13.61 -21.07 -11.51
C PRO A 79 14.61 -22.14 -11.03
N GLU A 80 15.77 -22.25 -11.68
CA GLU A 80 16.83 -23.21 -11.30
C GLU A 80 18.25 -22.60 -11.39
N PRO A 81 18.99 -22.52 -10.27
CA PRO A 81 18.51 -22.61 -8.90
C PRO A 81 17.59 -21.42 -8.55
N PHE A 82 16.65 -21.62 -7.62
CA PHE A 82 15.87 -20.52 -7.05
C PHE A 82 16.78 -19.54 -6.30
N VAL A 83 16.94 -18.33 -6.85
CA VAL A 83 17.70 -17.24 -6.23
C VAL A 83 16.74 -16.10 -5.90
N SER A 84 16.43 -15.93 -4.62
CA SER A 84 15.74 -14.73 -4.12
C SER A 84 16.53 -13.47 -4.46
N PRO A 85 15.87 -12.38 -4.90
CA PRO A 85 16.56 -11.12 -5.13
C PRO A 85 17.11 -10.54 -3.82
N SER A 86 18.26 -9.88 -3.88
CA SER A 86 18.77 -9.10 -2.74
C SER A 86 17.79 -7.96 -2.43
N PHE A 87 17.44 -7.79 -1.16
CA PHE A 87 16.63 -6.67 -0.69
C PHE A 87 17.24 -5.33 -1.12
N CYS A 88 16.40 -4.44 -1.65
CA CYS A 88 16.72 -3.03 -1.86
C CYS A 88 15.60 -2.14 -1.32
N ASP A 89 15.96 -0.94 -0.85
CA ASP A 89 14.98 0.08 -0.45
C ASP A 89 14.35 0.73 -1.68
N PRO A 90 13.07 1.19 -1.62
CA PRO A 90 12.45 1.89 -2.74
C PRO A 90 13.19 3.19 -3.06
N LYS A 91 13.42 3.43 -4.36
CA LYS A 91 14.18 4.60 -4.86
C LYS A 91 13.79 5.90 -4.17
N GLU A 92 14.80 6.69 -3.80
CA GLU A 92 14.61 8.06 -3.35
C GLU A 92 14.90 9.06 -4.48
N PHE A 93 14.56 10.33 -4.27
CA PHE A 93 14.69 11.38 -5.28
C PHE A 93 16.09 11.90 -5.68
N PRO A 94 17.25 11.61 -5.04
CA PRO A 94 18.54 12.03 -5.62
C PRO A 94 18.89 11.35 -6.96
N GLU A 95 18.09 10.39 -7.42
CA GLU A 95 18.22 9.74 -8.74
C GLU A 95 17.13 10.12 -9.77
N VAL A 96 16.11 10.91 -9.39
CA VAL A 96 14.91 11.18 -10.23
C VAL A 96 14.46 12.63 -10.04
N ASP A 97 14.00 13.31 -11.11
CA ASP A 97 13.40 14.66 -10.99
C ASP A 97 12.19 14.64 -10.05
N ASP A 98 12.23 15.44 -8.98
CA ASP A 98 11.19 15.47 -7.95
C ASP A 98 10.06 16.46 -8.22
N SER A 99 10.16 17.21 -9.33
CA SER A 99 9.12 18.14 -9.79
C SER A 99 8.06 17.48 -10.69
N VAL A 100 8.23 16.20 -11.07
CA VAL A 100 7.35 15.48 -12.00
C VAL A 100 6.96 14.09 -11.48
N LEU A 101 5.66 13.80 -11.50
CA LEU A 101 5.10 12.49 -11.16
C LEU A 101 4.13 12.04 -12.27
N SER A 102 4.61 11.21 -13.19
CA SER A 102 3.80 10.62 -14.27
C SER A 102 3.12 9.33 -13.81
N LEU A 103 1.89 9.11 -14.24
CA LEU A 103 1.17 7.84 -14.12
C LEU A 103 1.16 7.14 -15.47
N ASN A 104 1.77 5.97 -15.54
CA ASN A 104 1.93 5.21 -16.77
C ASN A 104 1.31 3.81 -16.60
N GLU A 105 0.85 3.22 -17.71
CA GLU A 105 0.45 1.81 -17.79
C GLU A 105 1.66 0.99 -18.26
N CYS A 106 2.10 0.04 -17.44
CA CYS A 106 3.27 -0.79 -17.67
C CYS A 106 2.88 -2.27 -17.70
N ASN A 107 3.75 -3.12 -18.26
CA ASN A 107 3.61 -4.58 -18.17
C ASN A 107 4.56 -5.12 -17.11
N LEU A 108 4.01 -5.80 -16.10
CA LEU A 108 4.76 -6.46 -15.03
C LEU A 108 4.61 -7.98 -15.16
N THR A 109 5.70 -8.68 -15.42
CA THR A 109 5.74 -10.15 -15.39
C THR A 109 5.98 -10.60 -13.96
N LEU A 110 4.98 -11.22 -13.33
CA LEU A 110 5.07 -11.79 -11.99
C LEU A 110 5.50 -13.27 -12.05
N PRO A 111 6.25 -13.78 -11.04
CA PRO A 111 6.39 -15.21 -10.87
C PRO A 111 5.02 -15.80 -10.49
N ALA A 112 4.74 -17.00 -10.99
CA ALA A 112 3.57 -17.78 -10.59
C ALA A 112 3.88 -18.60 -9.33
N LEU A 113 2.96 -19.50 -8.96
CA LEU A 113 3.22 -20.48 -7.91
C LEU A 113 4.32 -21.47 -8.35
N PRO A 114 4.94 -22.22 -7.41
CA PRO A 114 5.84 -23.32 -7.78
C PRO A 114 5.18 -24.27 -8.78
N ASP A 115 5.96 -24.70 -9.77
CA ASP A 115 5.55 -25.51 -10.94
C ASP A 115 4.63 -24.80 -11.99
N GLU A 116 4.43 -23.47 -11.91
CA GLU A 116 3.71 -22.67 -12.93
C GLU A 116 4.62 -21.65 -13.67
N ASP A 117 4.30 -21.36 -14.94
CA ASP A 117 4.99 -20.35 -15.76
C ASP A 117 4.69 -18.91 -15.30
N SER A 118 5.68 -18.02 -15.33
CA SER A 118 5.51 -16.59 -15.00
C SER A 118 4.50 -15.89 -15.91
N TYR A 119 3.63 -15.06 -15.33
CA TYR A 119 2.52 -14.41 -16.03
C TYR A 119 2.66 -12.87 -16.07
N THR A 120 2.28 -12.25 -17.18
CA THR A 120 2.36 -10.78 -17.35
C THR A 120 1.00 -10.13 -17.18
N ILE A 121 0.93 -9.13 -16.29
CA ILE A 121 -0.24 -8.28 -16.06
C ILE A 121 0.04 -6.82 -16.43
N SER A 122 -1.00 -6.07 -16.74
CA SER A 122 -0.91 -4.61 -16.86
C SER A 122 -1.04 -3.97 -15.47
N VAL A 123 -0.12 -3.06 -15.15
CA VAL A 123 -0.02 -2.33 -13.87
C VAL A 123 0.00 -0.82 -14.10
N ARG A 124 -0.43 -0.07 -13.09
CA ARG A 124 -0.40 1.41 -13.09
C ARG A 124 0.68 1.87 -12.13
N LEU A 125 1.70 2.54 -12.64
CA LEU A 125 2.90 2.89 -11.87
C LEU A 125 3.12 4.40 -11.83
N TYR A 126 3.75 4.86 -10.76
CA TYR A 126 4.28 6.22 -10.63
C TYR A 126 5.71 6.25 -11.18
N ASN A 127 6.00 7.07 -12.20
CA ASN A 127 7.31 7.17 -12.87
C ASN A 127 7.91 5.81 -13.32
N ASP A 128 7.06 4.86 -13.73
CA ASP A 128 7.43 3.47 -14.10
C ASP A 128 8.11 2.67 -12.95
N LEU A 129 7.88 3.07 -11.69
CA LEU A 129 8.42 2.45 -10.49
C LEU A 129 7.36 1.64 -9.74
N ILE A 130 7.79 0.50 -9.18
CA ILE A 130 7.02 -0.31 -8.25
C ILE A 130 7.84 -0.61 -6.98
N PRO A 131 7.42 -0.14 -5.78
CA PRO A 131 6.43 0.92 -5.56
C PRO A 131 6.89 2.26 -6.18
N GLY A 132 6.01 3.25 -6.17
CA GLY A 132 6.37 4.64 -6.42
C GLY A 132 7.47 5.13 -5.46
N GLN A 133 8.31 6.04 -5.95
CA GLN A 133 9.49 6.53 -5.26
C GLN A 133 9.21 7.16 -3.89
N THR A 134 10.19 7.08 -2.99
CA THR A 134 10.14 7.59 -1.62
C THR A 134 10.32 9.11 -1.58
N PHE A 135 9.30 9.85 -1.13
CA PHE A 135 9.48 11.25 -0.71
C PHE A 135 10.15 11.30 0.67
N ARG A 136 11.47 11.52 0.72
CA ARG A 136 12.15 11.90 1.97
C ARG A 136 12.13 13.42 2.12
N ARG A 137 11.60 13.93 3.24
CA ARG A 137 11.46 15.36 3.55
C ARG A 137 11.52 15.66 5.04
N TYR A 138 12.14 16.77 5.43
CA TYR A 138 12.15 17.28 6.80
C TYR A 138 10.92 18.17 7.11
N PRO A 139 10.54 18.33 8.39
CA PRO A 139 9.55 19.32 8.80
C PRO A 139 9.90 20.73 8.31
N GLY A 140 8.90 21.48 7.83
CA GLY A 140 9.10 22.79 7.20
C GLY A 140 9.39 22.76 5.68
N GLU A 141 9.76 21.59 5.12
CA GLU A 141 9.95 21.43 3.67
C GLU A 141 8.61 21.24 2.92
N LYS A 142 8.70 20.99 1.61
CA LYS A 142 7.53 20.76 0.75
C LYS A 142 7.72 19.52 -0.12
N ILE A 143 6.62 18.81 -0.33
CA ILE A 143 6.46 17.90 -1.46
C ILE A 143 5.76 18.70 -2.57
N GLN A 144 6.45 18.98 -3.67
CA GLN A 144 5.92 19.82 -4.75
C GLN A 144 6.27 19.23 -6.11
N PHE A 145 5.24 18.86 -6.89
CA PHE A 145 5.38 18.24 -8.20
C PHE A 145 4.17 18.54 -9.09
N THR A 146 4.32 18.33 -10.39
CA THR A 146 3.20 18.23 -11.34
C THR A 146 2.89 16.76 -11.59
N LEU A 147 1.65 16.35 -11.30
CA LEU A 147 1.12 15.03 -11.61
C LEU A 147 0.71 15.01 -13.07
N TYR A 148 1.21 14.07 -13.87
CA TYR A 148 0.79 13.87 -15.27
C TYR A 148 0.07 12.53 -15.41
N ASN A 149 -1.22 12.54 -15.74
CA ASN A 149 -1.97 11.30 -15.91
C ASN A 149 -1.85 10.81 -17.37
N GLN A 150 -0.94 9.88 -17.63
CA GLN A 150 -0.70 9.30 -18.96
C GLN A 150 -1.37 7.92 -19.15
N LEU A 151 -2.23 7.51 -18.21
CA LEU A 151 -3.03 6.29 -18.30
C LEU A 151 -4.00 6.36 -19.49
N SER A 152 -4.43 5.21 -20.02
CA SER A 152 -5.42 5.16 -21.11
C SER A 152 -6.74 5.87 -20.76
N PRO A 153 -7.50 6.38 -21.75
CA PRO A 153 -8.82 6.96 -21.54
C PRO A 153 -9.77 6.03 -20.77
N ASN A 154 -10.59 6.62 -19.89
CA ASN A 154 -11.61 5.88 -19.14
C ASN A 154 -12.63 5.23 -20.10
N VAL A 155 -12.71 3.89 -20.10
CA VAL A 155 -13.76 3.14 -20.78
C VAL A 155 -15.04 3.18 -19.93
N LEU A 156 -16.17 3.53 -20.54
CA LEU A 156 -17.47 3.69 -19.88
C LEU A 156 -18.61 3.08 -20.72
N PRO A 157 -19.73 2.67 -20.09
CA PRO A 157 -20.95 2.30 -20.81
C PRO A 157 -21.48 3.44 -21.69
N ALA A 158 -22.12 3.07 -22.81
CA ALA A 158 -22.52 4.02 -23.83
C ALA A 158 -23.58 5.01 -23.33
N GLY A 159 -23.17 6.27 -23.12
CA GLY A 159 -24.03 7.36 -22.67
C GLY A 159 -23.98 7.67 -21.17
N GLU A 160 -23.15 6.98 -20.38
CA GLU A 160 -22.88 7.33 -18.98
C GLU A 160 -21.59 8.16 -18.84
N THR A 161 -21.53 9.08 -17.87
CA THR A 161 -20.34 9.89 -17.54
C THR A 161 -19.74 9.53 -16.18
N CYS A 162 -18.46 9.89 -15.95
CA CYS A 162 -17.82 9.75 -14.63
C CYS A 162 -18.62 10.42 -13.50
N GLU A 163 -19.24 11.57 -13.80
CA GLU A 163 -19.97 12.38 -12.81
C GLU A 163 -21.28 11.70 -12.40
N GLU A 164 -22.08 11.21 -13.36
CA GLU A 164 -23.33 10.50 -13.08
C GLU A 164 -23.08 9.19 -12.31
N LEU A 165 -22.05 8.45 -12.71
CA LEU A 165 -21.65 7.19 -12.07
C LEU A 165 -21.18 7.41 -10.63
N GLN A 166 -20.38 8.47 -10.39
CA GLN A 166 -19.93 8.85 -9.05
C GLN A 166 -21.09 9.31 -8.16
N HIS A 167 -22.05 10.10 -8.67
CA HIS A 167 -23.26 10.45 -7.92
C HIS A 167 -24.12 9.22 -7.60
N ALA A 168 -24.14 8.21 -8.48
CA ALA A 168 -24.79 6.92 -8.26
C ALA A 168 -24.03 5.98 -7.31
N ASN A 169 -22.83 6.36 -6.81
CA ASN A 169 -21.90 5.51 -6.06
C ASN A 169 -21.53 4.20 -6.80
N LYS A 170 -21.54 4.23 -8.14
CA LYS A 170 -21.03 3.14 -8.98
C LYS A 170 -19.50 3.30 -9.16
N PRO A 171 -18.69 2.26 -8.92
CA PRO A 171 -17.27 2.29 -9.27
C PRO A 171 -17.10 2.48 -10.78
N ALA A 172 -16.36 3.51 -11.17
CA ALA A 172 -16.15 3.91 -12.56
C ALA A 172 -14.89 4.76 -12.70
N CYS A 173 -14.50 5.05 -13.95
CA CYS A 173 -13.39 5.94 -14.29
C CYS A 173 -12.07 5.56 -13.59
N PHE A 174 -11.69 4.29 -13.74
CA PHE A 174 -10.57 3.66 -13.04
C PHE A 174 -9.19 4.23 -13.40
N ASN A 175 -9.09 5.02 -14.48
CA ASN A 175 -7.90 5.75 -14.87
C ASN A 175 -7.97 7.26 -14.54
N SER A 176 -9.08 7.76 -13.95
CA SER A 176 -9.07 9.05 -13.23
C SER A 176 -8.41 8.89 -11.86
N THR A 177 -7.62 9.87 -11.42
CA THR A 177 -6.82 9.79 -10.19
C THR A 177 -6.87 11.08 -9.35
N ASN A 178 -6.23 11.05 -8.18
CA ASN A 178 -5.72 12.20 -7.43
C ASN A 178 -4.59 11.71 -6.50
N MET A 179 -4.09 12.57 -5.59
CA MET A 179 -3.08 12.19 -4.60
C MET A 179 -3.63 12.37 -3.18
N HIS A 180 -3.38 11.38 -2.32
CA HIS A 180 -3.52 11.51 -0.86
C HIS A 180 -2.18 11.23 -0.18
N PHE A 181 -1.86 12.03 0.84
CA PHE A 181 -0.59 12.02 1.56
C PHE A 181 -0.80 11.44 2.97
N HIS A 182 -1.01 10.12 3.01
CA HIS A 182 -1.51 9.38 4.15
C HIS A 182 -0.71 9.60 5.44
N GLY A 183 -1.37 10.17 6.44
CA GLY A 183 -0.83 10.41 7.77
C GLY A 183 0.00 11.69 7.91
N LEU A 184 0.13 12.52 6.86
CA LEU A 184 0.71 13.85 7.01
C LEU A 184 -0.30 14.83 7.62
N HIS A 185 0.17 15.77 8.45
CA HIS A 185 -0.64 16.87 8.96
C HIS A 185 -0.49 18.09 8.04
N VAL A 186 -1.31 18.16 6.99
CA VAL A 186 -1.17 19.12 5.88
C VAL A 186 -2.52 19.76 5.51
N SER A 187 -2.52 20.72 4.58
CA SER A 187 -3.74 21.38 4.12
C SER A 187 -4.60 20.44 3.27
N PRO A 188 -5.93 20.32 3.51
CA PRO A 188 -6.84 19.53 2.68
C PRO A 188 -7.48 20.36 1.55
N LYS A 189 -6.76 21.35 1.02
CA LYS A 189 -7.32 22.37 0.11
C LYS A 189 -6.49 22.64 -1.14
N THR A 190 -7.20 22.93 -2.21
CA THR A 190 -6.74 23.66 -3.39
C THR A 190 -6.67 25.17 -3.13
N ASN A 191 -5.66 25.83 -3.67
CA ASN A 191 -5.55 27.29 -3.67
C ASN A 191 -6.36 27.87 -4.83
N GLU A 192 -7.47 28.55 -4.51
CA GLU A 192 -8.41 29.15 -5.47
C GLU A 192 -7.77 30.17 -6.44
N VAL A 193 -6.62 30.74 -6.11
CA VAL A 193 -5.93 31.74 -6.94
C VAL A 193 -4.90 31.11 -7.89
N THR A 194 -4.25 30.01 -7.50
CA THR A 194 -3.18 29.38 -8.29
C THR A 194 -3.56 28.03 -8.90
N GLY A 195 -4.67 27.43 -8.49
CA GLY A 195 -5.09 26.07 -8.87
C GLY A 195 -4.25 24.94 -8.25
N VAL A 196 -3.22 25.28 -7.45
CA VAL A 196 -2.30 24.30 -6.85
C VAL A 196 -2.92 23.68 -5.60
N SER A 197 -2.86 22.35 -5.46
CA SER A 197 -3.47 21.62 -4.34
C SER A 197 -2.46 21.10 -3.32
N SER A 198 -2.96 20.83 -2.12
CA SER A 198 -2.29 19.99 -1.12
C SER A 198 -3.03 18.64 -1.05
N ASP A 199 -3.50 18.20 0.12
CA ASP A 199 -4.20 16.91 0.31
C ASP A 199 -5.71 17.03 -0.01
N ASP A 200 -6.04 17.63 -1.17
CA ASP A 200 -7.42 17.91 -1.55
C ASP A 200 -8.05 16.71 -2.29
N VAL A 201 -8.78 15.90 -1.53
CA VAL A 201 -9.45 14.68 -2.01
C VAL A 201 -10.55 14.92 -3.05
N PHE A 202 -10.96 16.17 -3.30
CA PHE A 202 -11.92 16.52 -4.34
C PHE A 202 -11.28 16.83 -5.70
N VAL A 203 -9.94 16.89 -5.78
CA VAL A 203 -9.24 16.92 -7.07
C VAL A 203 -9.59 15.65 -7.86
N GLU A 204 -9.84 15.84 -9.16
CA GLU A 204 -9.80 14.77 -10.16
C GLU A 204 -8.77 15.16 -11.23
N VAL A 205 -7.87 14.24 -11.57
CA VAL A 205 -6.96 14.35 -12.71
C VAL A 205 -7.29 13.21 -13.66
N ARG A 206 -7.87 13.53 -14.81
CA ARG A 206 -8.33 12.55 -15.81
C ARG A 206 -7.19 12.12 -16.74
N PRO A 207 -7.34 11.02 -17.49
CA PRO A 207 -6.42 10.67 -18.57
C PRO A 207 -6.10 11.85 -19.50
N ALA A 208 -4.82 12.05 -19.80
CA ALA A 208 -4.23 13.17 -20.53
C ALA A 208 -4.31 14.56 -19.84
N GLU A 209 -4.81 14.67 -18.61
CA GLU A 209 -4.72 15.89 -17.79
C GLU A 209 -3.45 15.88 -16.90
N ASN A 210 -3.13 17.05 -16.34
CA ASN A 210 -2.07 17.22 -15.36
C ASN A 210 -2.48 18.20 -14.27
N HIS A 211 -1.91 18.06 -13.06
CA HIS A 211 -2.29 18.87 -11.91
C HIS A 211 -1.10 19.16 -10.98
N GLN A 212 -1.02 20.37 -10.43
CA GLN A 212 0.09 20.79 -9.57
C GLN A 212 -0.23 20.56 -8.09
N TYR A 213 0.67 19.87 -7.40
CA TYR A 213 0.63 19.67 -5.95
C TYR A 213 1.76 20.46 -5.27
N CYS A 214 1.48 21.07 -4.12
CA CYS A 214 2.43 21.76 -3.25
C CYS A 214 2.03 21.55 -1.79
N VAL A 215 2.37 20.39 -1.27
CA VAL A 215 2.11 19.96 0.10
C VAL A 215 3.21 20.51 1.01
N ALA A 216 2.89 21.55 1.76
CA ALA A 216 3.81 22.14 2.74
C ALA A 216 3.72 21.42 4.09
N LEU A 217 4.86 20.89 4.56
CA LEU A 217 4.98 20.31 5.90
C LEU A 217 5.13 21.44 6.92
N PRO A 218 4.36 21.45 8.03
CA PRO A 218 4.65 22.34 9.14
C PRO A 218 6.05 22.11 9.72
N GLU A 219 6.70 23.16 10.25
CA GLU A 219 7.98 23.05 10.98
C GLU A 219 7.89 22.11 12.21
N PHE A 220 6.68 21.95 12.75
CA PHE A 220 6.36 21.06 13.87
C PHE A 220 5.82 19.69 13.44
N HIS A 221 5.93 19.31 12.16
CA HIS A 221 5.48 17.98 11.71
C HIS A 221 6.29 16.87 12.42
N ALA A 222 5.61 15.83 12.88
CA ALA A 222 6.27 14.72 13.56
C ALA A 222 7.14 13.90 12.58
N PRO A 223 8.33 13.44 13.00
CA PRO A 223 9.05 12.37 12.33
C PRO A 223 8.22 11.09 12.27
N GLY A 224 8.34 10.32 11.19
CA GLY A 224 7.51 9.14 11.00
C GLY A 224 7.75 8.38 9.70
N THR A 225 6.93 7.34 9.53
CA THR A 225 6.78 6.57 8.30
C THR A 225 5.37 6.80 7.80
N HIS A 226 5.26 7.36 6.61
CA HIS A 226 4.03 7.77 5.94
C HIS A 226 4.05 7.20 4.51
N TRP A 227 2.98 7.42 3.74
CA TRP A 227 2.90 6.93 2.37
C TRP A 227 1.96 7.79 1.53
N TYR A 228 1.98 7.62 0.21
CA TYR A 228 1.01 8.21 -0.71
C TYR A 228 0.38 7.14 -1.59
N HIS A 229 -0.86 7.40 -1.99
CA HIS A 229 -1.64 6.62 -2.93
C HIS A 229 -2.75 7.49 -3.53
N ALA A 230 -3.44 7.00 -4.56
CA ALA A 230 -4.62 7.68 -5.07
C ALA A 230 -5.83 7.51 -4.14
N HIS A 231 -6.69 8.54 -4.04
CA HIS A 231 -7.89 8.53 -3.19
C HIS A 231 -9.15 9.00 -3.96
N ARG A 232 -9.12 9.00 -5.29
CA ARG A 232 -10.27 9.35 -6.15
C ARG A 232 -11.34 8.26 -6.03
N HIS A 233 -12.54 8.66 -5.62
CA HIS A 233 -13.67 7.76 -5.37
C HIS A 233 -13.91 6.80 -6.55
N GLY A 234 -14.08 5.51 -6.29
CA GLY A 234 -14.33 4.49 -7.32
C GLY A 234 -13.08 3.97 -8.07
N SER A 235 -11.96 4.70 -8.11
CA SER A 235 -10.70 4.21 -8.71
C SER A 235 -9.63 3.81 -7.69
N THR A 236 -9.65 4.38 -6.47
CA THR A 236 -8.71 4.12 -5.35
C THR A 236 -8.26 2.66 -5.21
N ALA A 237 -9.21 1.72 -5.07
CA ALA A 237 -8.86 0.33 -4.72
C ALA A 237 -8.16 -0.41 -5.87
N ILE A 238 -8.56 -0.13 -7.12
CA ILE A 238 -7.90 -0.65 -8.32
C ILE A 238 -6.50 -0.06 -8.45
N GLN A 239 -6.34 1.25 -8.30
CA GLN A 239 -5.05 1.91 -8.43
C GLN A 239 -4.05 1.42 -7.36
N ALA A 240 -4.48 1.32 -6.10
CA ALA A 240 -3.65 0.79 -5.00
C ALA A 240 -3.28 -0.70 -5.20
N ALA A 241 -4.25 -1.56 -5.55
CA ALA A 241 -4.03 -2.99 -5.78
C ALA A 241 -3.30 -3.33 -7.11
N ASN A 242 -2.88 -2.32 -7.88
CA ASN A 242 -2.28 -2.49 -9.20
C ASN A 242 -0.99 -1.65 -9.38
N GLY A 243 -0.41 -1.17 -8.26
CA GLY A 243 0.94 -0.59 -8.22
C GLY A 243 1.04 0.82 -7.64
N MET A 244 -0.05 1.61 -7.64
CA MET A 244 -0.01 3.04 -7.29
C MET A 244 0.02 3.33 -5.78
N ALA A 245 1.15 3.02 -5.15
CA ALA A 245 1.50 3.46 -3.81
C ALA A 245 3.01 3.75 -3.72
N GLY A 246 3.43 4.67 -2.85
CA GLY A 246 4.83 4.98 -2.60
C GLY A 246 5.08 5.52 -1.18
N ALA A 247 6.33 5.49 -0.72
CA ALA A 247 6.66 5.88 0.66
C ALA A 247 6.79 7.41 0.84
N ILE A 248 6.54 7.88 2.06
CA ILE A 248 6.94 9.21 2.53
C ILE A 248 7.67 9.04 3.86
N ILE A 249 8.95 9.43 3.93
CA ILE A 249 9.74 9.37 5.15
C ILE A 249 9.97 10.79 5.65
N ILE A 250 9.48 11.08 6.86
CA ILE A 250 9.84 12.29 7.61
C ILE A 250 10.92 11.89 8.62
N PRO A 251 12.21 12.25 8.41
CA PRO A 251 13.28 11.88 9.33
C PRO A 251 13.15 12.60 10.67
N GLU A 252 13.81 12.07 11.70
CA GLU A 252 14.11 12.85 12.89
C GLU A 252 15.00 14.07 12.52
N PRO A 253 14.85 15.23 13.20
CA PRO A 253 15.72 16.38 12.96
C PRO A 253 17.22 16.04 13.10
N PRO A 254 18.13 16.78 12.41
CA PRO A 254 19.57 16.52 12.49
C PRO A 254 20.09 16.48 13.93
N GLY A 255 20.60 15.31 14.35
CA GLY A 255 21.08 15.05 15.71
C GLY A 255 20.04 14.50 16.69
N GLU A 256 18.75 14.48 16.35
CA GLU A 256 17.68 13.89 17.18
C GLU A 256 17.40 12.41 16.86
N ARG A 257 18.04 11.85 15.82
CA ARG A 257 17.88 10.47 15.35
C ARG A 257 18.16 9.47 16.48
N ARG A 258 17.10 8.84 16.98
CA ARG A 258 17.14 7.94 18.15
C ARG A 258 17.62 6.55 17.76
N LEU A 259 17.96 5.74 18.77
CA LEU A 259 18.46 4.37 18.67
C LEU A 259 19.86 4.19 18.03
N GLY A 260 20.39 5.18 17.29
CA GLY A 260 21.75 5.12 16.73
C GLY A 260 21.90 4.27 15.46
N VAL A 261 20.78 3.85 14.86
CA VAL A 261 20.72 3.17 13.56
C VAL A 261 21.18 4.12 12.45
N THR A 262 22.10 3.73 11.56
CA THR A 262 22.46 4.56 10.37
C THR A 262 21.31 4.61 9.36
N ASP A 263 21.34 5.53 8.39
CA ASP A 263 20.32 5.53 7.33
C ASP A 263 20.40 4.26 6.46
N ASP A 264 21.59 3.68 6.26
CA ASP A 264 21.77 2.40 5.53
C ASP A 264 21.01 1.22 6.16
N ASN A 265 20.74 1.29 7.48
CA ASN A 265 20.05 0.27 8.27
C ASN A 265 18.60 0.68 8.62
N ASP A 266 18.05 1.70 7.96
CA ASP A 266 16.71 2.25 8.15
C ASP A 266 15.74 1.80 7.05
N LYS A 267 15.55 0.47 6.97
CA LYS A 267 14.93 -0.19 5.82
C LYS A 267 13.44 0.06 5.69
N ILE A 268 13.00 0.43 4.49
CA ILE A 268 11.57 0.56 4.15
C ILE A 268 11.05 -0.80 3.72
N TRP A 269 9.95 -1.25 4.31
CA TRP A 269 9.26 -2.49 3.94
C TRP A 269 7.86 -2.11 3.42
N LEU A 270 7.80 -1.61 2.18
CA LEU A 270 6.55 -1.28 1.53
C LEU A 270 6.00 -2.54 0.86
N ILE A 271 4.97 -3.11 1.49
CA ILE A 271 4.34 -4.36 1.08
C ILE A 271 3.13 -4.04 0.22
N GLN A 272 3.12 -4.50 -1.02
CA GLN A 272 1.98 -4.39 -1.93
C GLN A 272 1.42 -5.76 -2.26
N GLU A 273 0.11 -5.79 -2.49
CA GLU A 273 -0.59 -6.88 -3.18
C GLU A 273 -0.86 -6.37 -4.60
N ILE A 274 -0.22 -6.96 -5.60
CA ILE A 274 -0.39 -6.56 -7.00
C ILE A 274 -1.29 -7.59 -7.69
N LEU A 275 -2.43 -7.13 -8.18
CA LEU A 275 -3.47 -7.94 -8.79
C LEU A 275 -3.63 -7.64 -10.27
N ASP A 276 -4.07 -8.66 -11.01
CA ASP A 276 -4.75 -8.42 -12.27
C ASP A 276 -6.08 -7.70 -11.99
N VAL A 277 -6.24 -6.53 -12.61
CA VAL A 277 -7.46 -5.71 -12.60
C VAL A 277 -7.73 -5.16 -14.00
N SER A 278 -7.37 -5.94 -15.03
CA SER A 278 -7.69 -5.69 -16.43
C SER A 278 -9.20 -5.50 -16.64
N ASP A 279 -10.03 -6.30 -15.96
CA ASP A 279 -11.45 -6.03 -15.74
C ASP A 279 -11.68 -5.38 -14.35
N GLY A 280 -11.67 -4.04 -14.36
CA GLY A 280 -11.97 -3.23 -13.19
C GLY A 280 -13.43 -3.26 -12.73
N GLU A 281 -14.38 -3.57 -13.61
CA GLU A 281 -15.78 -3.74 -13.19
C GLU A 281 -15.95 -5.08 -12.46
N ALA A 282 -15.36 -6.16 -12.98
CA ALA A 282 -15.34 -7.46 -12.32
C ALA A 282 -14.65 -7.44 -10.96
N PHE A 283 -13.59 -6.63 -10.77
CA PHE A 283 -12.93 -6.46 -9.48
C PHE A 283 -13.91 -6.04 -8.36
N TYR A 284 -14.82 -5.10 -8.65
CA TYR A 284 -15.83 -4.63 -7.69
C TYR A 284 -17.12 -5.46 -7.67
N THR A 285 -17.54 -6.01 -8.82
CA THR A 285 -18.86 -6.67 -8.96
C THR A 285 -18.83 -8.19 -8.73
N THR A 286 -17.69 -8.85 -8.90
CA THR A 286 -17.59 -10.32 -8.75
C THR A 286 -17.52 -10.72 -7.26
N PRO A 287 -18.50 -11.50 -6.74
CA PRO A 287 -18.47 -11.94 -5.36
C PRO A 287 -17.24 -12.83 -5.10
N GLY A 288 -16.39 -12.41 -4.17
CA GLY A 288 -15.12 -13.08 -3.88
C GLY A 288 -14.02 -12.86 -4.93
N SER A 289 -14.03 -11.74 -5.67
CA SER A 289 -12.90 -11.30 -6.52
C SER A 289 -11.56 -11.24 -5.77
N SER A 290 -11.59 -10.95 -4.47
CA SER A 290 -10.44 -10.95 -3.57
C SER A 290 -10.11 -12.30 -2.91
N ASN A 291 -10.84 -13.38 -3.21
CA ASN A 291 -10.53 -14.71 -2.68
C ASN A 291 -9.70 -15.51 -3.70
N PRO A 292 -8.43 -15.87 -3.43
CA PRO A 292 -7.58 -16.59 -4.39
C PRO A 292 -8.07 -18.03 -4.64
N ASN A 293 -8.86 -18.60 -3.72
CA ASN A 293 -9.44 -19.94 -3.85
C ASN A 293 -10.78 -19.94 -4.61
N ASN A 294 -11.21 -18.79 -5.14
CA ASN A 294 -12.37 -18.66 -6.00
C ASN A 294 -11.92 -18.82 -7.47
N PRO A 295 -12.57 -19.67 -8.29
CA PRO A 295 -12.32 -19.71 -9.74
C PRO A 295 -12.64 -18.40 -10.49
N LYS A 296 -13.15 -17.39 -9.79
CA LYS A 296 -13.33 -16.00 -10.26
C LYS A 296 -12.58 -14.97 -9.38
N GLY A 297 -11.61 -15.41 -8.59
CA GLY A 297 -10.71 -14.53 -7.85
C GLY A 297 -9.66 -13.95 -8.79
N GLN A 298 -9.26 -12.70 -8.56
CA GLN A 298 -8.15 -12.10 -9.31
C GLN A 298 -6.82 -12.72 -8.86
N SER A 299 -6.07 -13.24 -9.82
CA SER A 299 -4.67 -13.62 -9.64
C SER A 299 -3.83 -12.41 -9.23
N GLY A 300 -2.75 -12.66 -8.50
CA GLY A 300 -1.86 -11.61 -8.06
C GLY A 300 -0.89 -12.05 -6.98
N GLN A 301 0.09 -11.19 -6.72
CA GLN A 301 1.27 -11.53 -5.94
C GLN A 301 1.59 -10.45 -4.91
N PHE A 302 2.01 -10.89 -3.71
CA PHE A 302 2.63 -10.02 -2.72
C PHE A 302 4.08 -9.70 -3.11
N LEU A 303 4.43 -8.42 -3.08
CA LEU A 303 5.77 -7.89 -3.30
C LEU A 303 6.19 -7.04 -2.10
N VAL A 304 7.50 -7.02 -1.81
CA VAL A 304 8.14 -6.11 -0.86
C VAL A 304 9.06 -5.21 -1.68
N ASN A 305 8.83 -3.90 -1.67
CA ASN A 305 9.60 -2.93 -2.47
C ASN A 305 9.66 -3.29 -3.98
N GLY A 306 8.57 -3.85 -4.51
CA GLY A 306 8.49 -4.35 -5.89
C GLY A 306 9.13 -5.71 -6.12
N GLN A 307 9.80 -6.30 -5.13
CA GLN A 307 10.50 -7.57 -5.24
C GLN A 307 9.64 -8.74 -4.72
N TYR A 308 9.67 -9.88 -5.40
CA TYR A 308 9.09 -11.13 -4.89
C TYR A 308 10.09 -11.82 -3.96
N GLN A 309 9.67 -12.10 -2.72
CA GLN A 309 10.44 -12.82 -1.70
C GLN A 309 11.92 -12.40 -1.57
N PRO A 310 12.23 -11.10 -1.37
CA PRO A 310 13.62 -10.63 -1.28
C PRO A 310 14.32 -11.04 0.01
N THR A 311 15.63 -11.24 -0.07
CA THR A 311 16.50 -11.59 1.06
C THR A 311 17.30 -10.36 1.53
N LEU A 312 17.10 -9.95 2.79
CA LEU A 312 17.93 -8.94 3.44
C LEU A 312 19.11 -9.61 4.15
N THR A 313 20.32 -9.50 3.57
CA THR A 313 21.56 -9.88 4.25
C THR A 313 21.91 -8.88 5.33
N ILE A 314 22.28 -9.36 6.52
CA ILE A 314 22.75 -8.53 7.64
C ILE A 314 24.13 -9.05 8.05
N ASP A 315 25.19 -8.31 7.69
CA ASP A 315 26.59 -8.77 7.79
C ASP A 315 27.07 -9.07 9.21
N ASN A 316 26.37 -8.58 10.24
CA ASN A 316 26.71 -8.77 11.65
C ASN A 316 25.43 -8.75 12.50
N ALA A 317 25.24 -9.79 13.33
CA ALA A 317 24.08 -9.93 14.23
C ALA A 317 23.96 -8.80 15.28
N HIS A 318 25.01 -8.00 15.48
CA HIS A 318 24.98 -6.81 16.34
C HIS A 318 24.64 -5.50 15.61
N THR A 319 24.45 -5.53 14.29
CA THR A 319 24.03 -4.34 13.51
C THR A 319 22.56 -4.04 13.77
N LEU A 320 22.29 -2.99 14.54
CA LEU A 320 20.93 -2.57 14.87
C LEU A 320 20.19 -2.09 13.62
N GLN A 321 19.04 -2.72 13.34
CA GLN A 321 18.14 -2.37 12.24
C GLN A 321 16.98 -1.49 12.72
N ARG A 322 16.44 -0.66 11.82
CA ARG A 322 15.11 -0.04 11.93
C ARG A 322 14.32 -0.46 10.68
N TRP A 323 13.17 -1.08 10.87
CA TRP A 323 12.31 -1.53 9.76
C TRP A 323 11.00 -0.75 9.76
N ARG A 324 10.68 -0.15 8.60
CA ARG A 324 9.53 0.74 8.38
C ARG A 324 8.49 0.03 7.53
N PHE A 325 7.67 -0.79 8.17
CA PHE A 325 6.57 -1.49 7.51
C PHE A 325 5.46 -0.54 7.07
N ILE A 326 5.13 -0.59 5.78
CA ILE A 326 3.97 0.08 5.17
C ILE A 326 3.14 -1.03 4.51
N ASN A 327 1.91 -1.22 4.97
CA ASN A 327 0.97 -2.14 4.34
C ASN A 327 0.12 -1.38 3.30
N ALA A 328 0.48 -1.50 2.03
CA ALA A 328 -0.16 -0.82 0.89
C ALA A 328 -1.01 -1.79 0.04
N THR A 329 -1.60 -2.82 0.65
CA THR A 329 -2.46 -3.81 -0.01
C THR A 329 -3.90 -3.29 -0.19
N GLY A 330 -4.53 -3.60 -1.33
CA GLY A 330 -5.88 -3.13 -1.64
C GLY A 330 -7.03 -4.05 -1.21
N THR A 331 -6.79 -5.29 -0.74
CA THR A 331 -7.87 -6.25 -0.46
C THR A 331 -7.72 -6.97 0.90
N PRO A 332 -8.76 -7.71 1.37
CA PRO A 332 -8.69 -8.50 2.59
C PRO A 332 -7.60 -9.59 2.63
N ARG A 333 -7.00 -9.99 1.48
CA ARG A 333 -5.80 -10.85 1.49
C ARG A 333 -4.63 -10.21 2.22
N GLY A 334 -4.52 -8.87 2.17
CA GLY A 334 -3.45 -8.10 2.80
C GLY A 334 -3.56 -7.93 4.32
N LEU A 335 -4.51 -8.61 4.98
CA LEU A 335 -4.60 -8.68 6.44
C LEU A 335 -3.50 -9.59 7.02
N MET A 336 -2.28 -9.06 7.05
CA MET A 336 -1.06 -9.76 7.46
C MET A 336 -0.89 -9.85 8.99
N THR A 337 -0.39 -11.00 9.45
CA THR A 337 0.24 -11.15 10.78
C THR A 337 1.70 -11.50 10.56
N LEU A 338 2.57 -10.50 10.62
CA LEU A 338 4.01 -10.70 10.45
C LEU A 338 4.57 -11.50 11.64
N LYS A 339 5.45 -12.46 11.33
CA LYS A 339 6.24 -13.21 12.30
C LYS A 339 7.70 -13.20 11.84
N LEU A 340 8.62 -13.18 12.79
CA LEU A 340 10.01 -13.60 12.55
C LEU A 340 10.11 -15.08 12.92
N CYS A 341 10.79 -15.85 12.07
CA CYS A 341 10.83 -17.31 12.12
C CYS A 341 12.28 -17.76 11.83
N LYS A 342 12.72 -18.85 12.45
CA LYS A 342 14.12 -19.28 12.42
C LYS A 342 14.30 -20.46 11.46
N CYS A 343 14.39 -20.15 10.16
CA CYS A 343 14.63 -21.12 9.11
C CYS A 343 15.91 -21.93 9.38
N THR A 344 15.86 -23.27 9.27
CA THR A 344 17.05 -24.13 9.44
C THR A 344 17.98 -24.12 8.23
N ASP A 345 17.43 -23.85 7.04
CA ASP A 345 18.15 -23.68 5.78
C ASP A 345 17.30 -22.82 4.79
N THR A 346 17.81 -22.58 3.59
CA THR A 346 17.17 -21.71 2.58
C THR A 346 15.94 -22.32 1.89
N SER A 347 15.59 -23.58 2.18
CA SER A 347 14.37 -24.25 1.70
C SER A 347 13.29 -24.40 2.79
N ASP A 348 13.61 -24.01 4.03
CA ASP A 348 12.69 -24.07 5.17
C ASP A 348 11.58 -23.03 5.06
N THR A 349 10.47 -23.47 4.47
CA THR A 349 9.21 -22.74 4.34
C THR A 349 8.26 -22.96 5.53
N SER A 350 8.74 -23.54 6.64
CA SER A 350 7.90 -23.83 7.79
C SER A 350 7.42 -22.56 8.51
N THR A 351 6.22 -22.64 9.09
CA THR A 351 5.61 -21.55 9.88
C THR A 351 5.73 -21.78 11.39
N ASP A 352 6.62 -22.70 11.80
CA ASP A 352 6.93 -23.03 13.19
C ASP A 352 7.91 -22.01 13.79
N CYS A 353 7.41 -20.79 13.89
CA CYS A 353 8.16 -19.66 14.41
C CYS A 353 8.22 -19.78 15.93
N GLY A 354 9.42 -20.05 16.46
CA GLY A 354 9.72 -20.01 17.89
C GLY A 354 9.40 -18.66 18.53
N THR A 355 9.59 -18.56 19.85
CA THR A 355 9.36 -17.31 20.57
C THR A 355 10.43 -16.27 20.22
N LEU A 356 10.15 -15.01 20.56
CA LEU A 356 11.15 -13.93 20.54
C LEU A 356 12.32 -14.14 21.51
N GLU A 357 12.32 -15.21 22.31
CA GLU A 357 13.40 -15.62 23.21
C GLU A 357 14.25 -16.76 22.58
N ASP A 358 13.80 -17.37 21.47
CA ASP A 358 14.50 -18.45 20.73
C ASP A 358 15.35 -17.94 19.54
N MET A 359 15.33 -16.62 19.28
CA MET A 359 15.92 -15.94 18.12
C MET A 359 17.11 -15.06 18.50
#